data_AF-A0A2Z4NDV5-F1
#
_entry.id   AF-A0A2Z4NDV5-F1
#
_cell.length_a   1.000
_cell.length_b   1.000
_cell.length_c   1.000
_cell.angle_alpha   90.00
_cell.angle_beta   90.00
_cell.angle_gamma   90.00
#
_symmetry.space_group_name_H-M   'P 1'
#
loop_
_entity.id
_entity.type
_entity.pdbx_description
1 polymer ?
#
loop_
_entity_poly.entity_id
_entity_poly.type
_entity_poly.pdbx_seq_one_letter_code
_entity_poly.pdbx_strand_id
1 'polypeptide(L)'
;MKEIFEKIATTLNLNLEDVLNQFNLTLESKPEEFKKALGVYSIFETKDKHEEYINKVLKSKEQQISQLQEIDKENKQALEMLKNENELINQKQTETINKLNQLIKSEWQNLGIKRDFEKSGFDLANLDLSNIKQSLLNFAENEGYAINKPQGLNHNQDTTPILTKQGFKNVNGAITKE
;
A
#
# COMPACT_ATOMS: atom_id res chain seq x y z
N MET A 1 50.40 -16.16 -11.03
CA MET A 1 51.06 -14.90 -10.59
C MET A 1 52.49 -14.76 -11.10
N LYS A 2 53.40 -15.70 -10.84
CA LYS A 2 54.79 -15.67 -11.38
C LYS A 2 54.87 -15.37 -12.88
N GLU A 3 54.07 -16.07 -13.69
CA GLU A 3 54.01 -15.84 -15.15
C GLU A 3 53.58 -14.41 -15.55
N ILE A 4 52.76 -13.74 -14.73
CA ILE A 4 52.35 -12.36 -15.00
C ILE A 4 53.53 -11.41 -14.75
N PHE A 5 54.25 -11.58 -13.65
CA PHE A 5 55.44 -10.77 -13.36
C PHE A 5 56.53 -10.96 -14.40
N GLU A 6 56.77 -12.21 -14.85
CA GLU A 6 57.71 -12.52 -15.92
C GLU A 6 57.31 -11.89 -17.27
N LYS A 7 56.01 -11.91 -17.61
CA LYS A 7 55.49 -11.22 -18.81
C LYS A 7 55.68 -9.71 -18.73
N ILE A 8 55.45 -9.09 -17.57
CA ILE A 8 55.62 -7.65 -17.38
C ILE A 8 57.10 -7.27 -17.49
N ALA A 9 57.98 -8.01 -16.81
CA ALA A 9 59.43 -7.82 -16.88
C ALA A 9 59.93 -7.90 -18.33
N THR A 10 59.50 -8.93 -19.06
CA THR A 10 59.84 -9.11 -20.49
C THR A 10 59.29 -7.97 -21.36
N THR A 11 58.03 -7.57 -21.16
CA THR A 11 57.37 -6.54 -21.98
C THR A 11 57.97 -5.16 -21.78
N LEU A 12 58.37 -4.86 -20.54
CA LEU A 12 58.97 -3.57 -20.18
C LEU A 12 60.50 -3.58 -20.32
N ASN A 13 61.08 -4.72 -20.70
CA ASN A 13 62.53 -4.94 -20.78
C ASN A 13 63.24 -4.59 -19.45
N LEU A 14 62.64 -5.01 -18.34
CA LEU A 14 63.11 -4.82 -16.98
C LEU A 14 63.49 -6.18 -16.38
N ASN A 15 64.33 -6.17 -15.35
CA ASN A 15 64.55 -7.37 -14.56
C ASN A 15 63.33 -7.67 -13.67
N LEU A 16 63.06 -8.95 -13.44
CA LEU A 16 61.95 -9.40 -12.60
C LEU A 16 62.01 -8.79 -11.18
N GLU A 17 63.21 -8.68 -10.64
CA GLU A 17 63.47 -8.10 -9.32
C GLU A 17 63.13 -6.60 -9.28
N ASP A 18 63.44 -5.86 -10.33
CA ASP A 18 63.08 -4.43 -10.46
C ASP A 18 61.55 -4.25 -10.52
N VAL A 19 60.85 -5.12 -11.24
CA VAL A 19 59.38 -5.11 -11.31
C VAL A 19 58.77 -5.36 -9.94
N LEU A 20 59.25 -6.39 -9.22
CA LEU A 20 58.76 -6.72 -7.88
C LEU A 20 59.01 -5.58 -6.88
N ASN A 21 60.20 -4.97 -6.92
CA ASN A 21 60.55 -3.85 -6.06
C ASN A 21 59.72 -2.60 -6.36
N GLN A 22 59.53 -2.28 -7.65
CA GLN A 22 58.77 -1.09 -8.07
C GLN A 22 57.30 -1.16 -7.65
N PHE A 23 56.71 -2.36 -7.67
CA PHE A 23 55.32 -2.58 -7.23
C PHE A 23 55.21 -2.95 -5.74
N ASN A 24 56.33 -3.11 -5.03
CA ASN A 24 56.42 -3.57 -3.65
C ASN A 24 55.68 -4.91 -3.44
N LEU A 25 55.99 -5.90 -4.28
CA LEU A 25 55.37 -7.22 -4.30
C LEU A 25 56.41 -8.32 -4.22
N THR A 26 55.96 -9.53 -3.88
CA THR A 26 56.78 -10.74 -3.89
C THR A 26 56.25 -11.75 -4.89
N LEU A 27 57.03 -12.79 -5.22
CA LEU A 27 56.57 -13.87 -6.10
C LEU A 27 55.35 -14.63 -5.53
N GLU A 28 55.20 -14.60 -4.20
CA GLU A 28 54.09 -15.21 -3.46
C GLU A 28 52.91 -14.25 -3.25
N SER A 29 53.01 -12.99 -3.71
CA SER A 29 51.94 -12.01 -3.56
C SER A 29 50.67 -12.45 -4.27
N LYS A 30 49.55 -12.28 -3.57
CA LYS A 30 48.23 -12.68 -4.08
C LYS A 30 47.74 -11.72 -5.17
N PRO A 31 46.84 -12.17 -6.07
CA PRO A 31 46.24 -11.30 -7.08
C PRO A 31 45.63 -10.01 -6.52
N GLU A 32 45.12 -10.03 -5.29
CA GLU A 32 44.55 -8.86 -4.59
C GLU A 32 45.59 -7.78 -4.28
N GLU A 33 46.78 -8.18 -3.83
CA GLU A 33 47.90 -7.28 -3.56
C GLU A 33 48.40 -6.63 -4.85
N PHE A 34 48.47 -7.43 -5.91
CA PHE A 34 48.86 -6.96 -7.23
C PHE A 34 47.85 -5.97 -7.84
N LYS A 35 46.54 -6.24 -7.72
CA LYS A 35 45.46 -5.31 -8.10
C LYS A 35 45.62 -3.96 -7.41
N LYS A 36 45.88 -4.00 -6.10
CA LYS A 36 46.05 -2.79 -5.29
C LYS A 36 47.29 -2.00 -5.69
N ALA A 37 48.42 -2.66 -5.94
CA ALA A 37 49.65 -2.01 -6.39
C ALA A 37 49.51 -1.33 -7.76
N LEU A 38 48.72 -1.94 -8.67
CA LEU A 38 48.46 -1.40 -10.00
C LEU A 38 47.27 -0.42 -10.06
N GLY A 39 46.51 -0.26 -8.99
CA GLY A 39 45.30 0.56 -8.98
C GLY A 39 44.20 0.03 -9.91
N VAL A 40 44.16 -1.27 -10.17
CA VAL A 40 43.19 -1.90 -11.09
C VAL A 40 42.16 -2.72 -10.33
N TYR A 41 40.92 -2.73 -10.84
CA TYR A 41 39.80 -3.44 -10.20
C TYR A 41 39.84 -4.95 -10.39
N SER A 42 40.45 -5.44 -11.47
CA SER A 42 40.51 -6.86 -11.78
C SER A 42 41.73 -7.19 -12.64
N ILE A 43 42.24 -8.40 -12.48
CA ILE A 43 43.40 -8.93 -13.21
C ILE A 43 43.06 -10.36 -13.62
N PHE A 44 43.32 -10.68 -14.88
CA PHE A 44 43.04 -11.97 -15.47
C PHE A 44 44.32 -12.52 -16.09
N GLU A 45 44.59 -13.80 -15.84
CA GLU A 45 45.81 -14.48 -16.34
C GLU A 45 45.76 -14.69 -17.86
N THR A 46 44.56 -14.86 -18.42
CA THR A 46 44.33 -15.08 -19.85
C THR A 46 43.13 -14.27 -20.33
N LYS A 47 43.09 -14.05 -21.65
CA LYS A 47 41.94 -13.43 -22.33
C LYS A 47 40.66 -14.25 -22.12
N ASP A 48 40.76 -15.57 -22.15
CA ASP A 48 39.62 -16.47 -21.98
C ASP A 48 39.00 -16.34 -20.58
N LYS A 49 39.82 -16.24 -19.52
CA LYS A 49 39.32 -16.01 -18.14
C LYS A 49 38.63 -14.66 -17.99
N HIS A 50 39.09 -13.65 -18.73
CA HIS A 50 38.43 -12.34 -18.76
C HIS A 50 37.07 -12.42 -19.49
N GLU A 51 37.02 -13.11 -20.61
CA GLU A 51 35.79 -13.31 -21.38
C GLU A 51 34.74 -14.11 -20.58
N GLU A 52 35.15 -15.17 -19.90
CA GLU A 52 34.28 -15.94 -19.00
C GLU A 52 33.68 -15.05 -17.89
N TYR A 53 34.51 -14.21 -17.28
CA TYR A 53 34.06 -13.27 -16.25
C TYR A 53 33.04 -12.26 -16.81
N ILE A 54 33.33 -11.64 -17.96
CA ILE A 54 32.41 -10.71 -18.62
C ILE A 54 31.08 -11.40 -18.91
N ASN A 55 31.10 -12.58 -19.53
CA ASN A 55 29.89 -13.32 -19.89
C ASN A 55 29.07 -13.70 -18.65
N LYS A 56 29.72 -14.08 -17.55
CA LYS A 56 29.05 -14.37 -16.28
C LYS A 56 28.38 -13.11 -15.70
N VAL A 57 29.06 -11.97 -15.71
CA VAL A 57 28.51 -10.70 -15.21
C VAL A 57 27.34 -10.24 -16.09
N LEU A 58 27.50 -10.30 -17.42
CA LEU A 58 26.44 -9.95 -18.37
C LEU A 58 25.20 -10.81 -18.16
N LYS A 59 25.36 -12.13 -18.12
CA LYS A 59 24.25 -13.06 -17.89
C LYS A 59 23.55 -12.80 -16.56
N SER A 60 24.30 -12.51 -15.50
CA SER A 60 23.72 -12.15 -14.20
C SER A 60 22.93 -10.83 -14.27
N LYS A 61 23.42 -9.84 -15.01
CA LYS A 61 22.73 -8.56 -15.20
C LYS A 61 21.49 -8.68 -16.07
N GLU A 62 21.53 -9.48 -17.13
CA GLU A 62 20.38 -9.80 -17.97
C GLU A 62 19.26 -10.50 -17.16
N GLN A 63 19.63 -11.43 -16.28
CA GLN A 63 18.68 -12.06 -15.37
C GLN A 63 18.05 -11.05 -14.40
N GLN A 64 18.85 -10.15 -13.81
CA GLN A 64 18.34 -9.09 -12.93
C GLN A 64 17.39 -8.15 -13.67
N ILE A 65 17.73 -7.76 -14.91
CA ILE A 65 16.86 -6.92 -15.75
C ILE A 65 15.53 -7.64 -16.02
N SER A 66 15.58 -8.92 -16.38
CA SER A 66 14.38 -9.70 -16.68
C SER A 66 13.45 -9.81 -15.47
N GLN A 67 14.02 -10.06 -14.28
CA GLN A 67 13.26 -10.09 -13.02
C GLN A 67 12.61 -8.73 -12.71
N LEU A 68 13.34 -7.62 -12.89
CA LEU A 68 12.81 -6.29 -12.66
C LEU A 68 11.69 -5.93 -13.65
N GLN A 69 11.79 -6.38 -14.90
CA GLN A 69 10.75 -6.19 -15.90
C GLN A 69 9.46 -6.96 -15.56
N GLU A 70 9.59 -8.18 -15.02
CA GLU A 70 8.45 -8.97 -14.56
C GLU A 70 7.74 -8.29 -13.37
N ILE A 71 8.52 -7.84 -12.38
CA ILE A 71 8.00 -7.08 -11.23
C ILE A 71 7.31 -5.78 -11.69
N ASP A 72 7.90 -5.03 -12.62
CA ASP A 72 7.29 -3.80 -13.16
C ASP A 72 5.95 -4.08 -13.86
N LYS A 73 5.87 -5.20 -14.60
CA LYS A 73 4.63 -5.62 -15.25
C LYS A 73 3.55 -5.99 -14.23
N GLU A 74 3.88 -6.77 -13.20
CA GLU A 74 2.96 -7.13 -12.12
C GLU A 74 2.45 -5.89 -11.38
N ASN A 75 3.35 -4.96 -11.05
CA ASN A 75 3.00 -3.71 -10.39
C ASN A 75 2.05 -2.84 -11.22
N LYS A 76 2.26 -2.76 -12.54
CA LYS A 76 1.34 -2.03 -13.44
C LYS A 76 -0.05 -2.65 -13.45
N GLN A 77 -0.14 -3.98 -13.49
CA GLN A 77 -1.42 -4.69 -13.44
C GLN A 77 -2.13 -4.46 -12.11
N ALA A 78 -1.42 -4.55 -10.98
CA ALA A 78 -1.98 -4.27 -9.67
C ALA A 78 -2.47 -2.82 -9.54
N LEU A 79 -1.72 -1.86 -10.06
CA LEU A 79 -2.11 -0.44 -10.06
C LEU A 79 -3.39 -0.20 -10.87
N GLU A 80 -3.52 -0.85 -12.02
CA GLU A 80 -4.71 -0.73 -12.86
C GLU A 80 -5.95 -1.34 -12.18
N MET A 81 -5.80 -2.50 -11.54
CA MET A 81 -6.87 -3.12 -10.74
C MET A 81 -7.34 -2.20 -9.61
N LEU A 82 -6.40 -1.61 -8.86
CA LEU A 82 -6.71 -0.68 -7.77
C LEU A 82 -7.42 0.59 -8.26
N LYS A 83 -7.03 1.12 -9.42
CA LYS A 83 -7.73 2.26 -10.02
C LYS A 83 -9.18 1.92 -10.35
N ASN A 84 -9.39 0.79 -11.01
CA ASN A 84 -10.74 0.33 -11.39
C ASN A 84 -11.62 0.08 -10.15
N GLU A 85 -11.05 -0.52 -9.09
CA GLU A 85 -11.78 -0.74 -7.84
C GLU A 85 -12.16 0.58 -7.16
N ASN A 86 -11.24 1.55 -7.13
CA ASN A 86 -11.49 2.86 -6.54
C ASN A 86 -12.58 3.64 -7.31
N GLU A 87 -12.56 3.58 -8.64
CA GLU A 87 -13.62 4.13 -9.48
C GLU A 87 -14.98 3.48 -9.18
N LEU A 88 -15.03 2.16 -9.04
CA LEU A 88 -16.25 1.43 -8.69
C LEU A 88 -16.76 1.81 -7.28
N ILE A 89 -15.87 1.96 -6.30
CA ILE A 89 -16.23 2.40 -4.95
C ILE A 89 -16.83 3.81 -5.01
N ASN A 90 -16.21 4.74 -5.72
CA ASN A 90 -16.70 6.11 -5.86
C ASN A 90 -18.07 6.17 -6.55
N GLN A 91 -18.28 5.35 -7.59
CA GLN A 91 -19.59 5.22 -8.25
C GLN A 91 -20.65 4.70 -7.26
N LYS A 92 -20.37 3.60 -6.56
CA LYS A 92 -21.30 3.01 -5.57
C LYS A 92 -21.60 3.96 -4.41
N GLN A 93 -20.60 4.69 -3.92
CA GLN A 93 -20.78 5.70 -2.89
C GLN A 93 -21.72 6.81 -3.37
N THR A 94 -21.50 7.32 -4.58
CA THR A 94 -22.36 8.35 -5.18
C THR A 94 -23.80 7.85 -5.33
N GLU A 95 -24.00 6.63 -5.85
CA GLU A 95 -25.32 6.02 -5.95
C GLU A 95 -26.00 5.85 -4.59
N THR A 96 -25.25 5.43 -3.57
CA THR A 96 -25.75 5.21 -2.21
C THR A 96 -26.17 6.54 -1.57
N ILE A 97 -25.34 7.58 -1.70
CA ILE A 97 -25.66 8.93 -1.21
C ILE A 97 -26.92 9.47 -1.90
N ASN A 98 -27.04 9.28 -3.21
CA ASN A 98 -28.23 9.71 -3.95
C ASN A 98 -29.50 8.99 -3.48
N LYS A 99 -29.44 7.66 -3.31
CA LYS A 99 -30.56 6.87 -2.77
C LYS A 99 -30.93 7.30 -1.36
N LEU A 100 -29.92 7.54 -0.51
CA LEU A 100 -30.14 8.00 0.86
C LEU A 100 -30.82 9.37 0.89
N ASN A 101 -30.34 10.33 0.10
CA ASN A 101 -30.94 11.65 -0.05
C ASN A 101 -32.39 11.58 -0.51
N GLN A 102 -32.69 10.71 -1.48
CA GLN A 102 -34.06 10.49 -1.95
C GLN A 102 -34.96 9.93 -0.85
N LEU A 103 -34.48 8.97 -0.08
CA LEU A 103 -35.23 8.37 1.04
C LEU A 103 -35.54 9.42 2.11
N ILE A 104 -34.54 10.20 2.51
CA ILE A 104 -34.69 11.25 3.53
C ILE A 104 -35.64 12.34 3.05
N LYS A 105 -35.51 12.79 1.80
CA LYS A 105 -36.39 13.79 1.20
C LYS A 105 -37.83 13.31 1.13
N SER A 106 -38.04 12.03 0.79
CA SER A 106 -39.36 11.40 0.79
C SER A 106 -39.96 11.40 2.21
N GLU A 107 -39.19 11.00 3.21
CA GLU A 107 -39.67 10.97 4.60
C GLU A 107 -39.97 12.38 5.14
N TRP A 108 -39.13 13.36 4.82
CA TRP A 108 -39.37 14.77 5.13
C TRP A 108 -40.72 15.27 4.58
N GLN A 109 -41.03 14.91 3.33
CA GLN A 109 -42.31 15.24 2.70
C GLN A 109 -43.48 14.48 3.34
N ASN A 110 -43.30 13.20 3.67
CA ASN A 110 -44.31 12.38 4.35
C ASN A 110 -44.69 12.94 5.74
N LEU A 111 -43.73 13.55 6.43
CA LEU A 111 -43.95 14.24 7.70
C LEU A 111 -44.72 15.56 7.55
N GLY A 112 -44.96 16.03 6.33
CA GLY A 112 -45.71 17.25 6.05
C GLY A 112 -45.00 18.51 6.53
N ILE A 113 -43.66 18.49 6.58
CA ILE A 113 -42.86 19.65 6.95
C ILE A 113 -42.95 20.68 5.81
N LYS A 114 -43.49 21.87 6.10
CA LYS A 114 -43.80 22.88 5.06
C LYS A 114 -42.57 23.49 4.37
N ARG A 115 -41.40 23.42 5.00
CA ARG A 115 -40.16 23.96 4.45
C ARG A 115 -39.55 22.96 3.46
N ASP A 116 -39.07 23.45 2.33
CA ASP A 116 -38.33 22.62 1.37
C ASP A 116 -37.10 21.99 2.05
N PHE A 117 -36.89 20.69 1.87
CA PHE A 117 -35.74 19.96 2.42
C PHE A 117 -34.40 20.61 2.00
N GLU A 118 -34.28 21.05 0.74
CA GLU A 118 -33.07 21.70 0.22
C GLU A 118 -32.75 23.04 0.88
N LYS A 119 -33.75 23.67 1.51
CA LYS A 119 -33.60 24.95 2.22
C LYS A 119 -33.55 24.78 3.72
N SER A 120 -33.65 23.56 4.26
CA SER A 120 -33.78 23.30 5.70
C SER A 120 -32.46 23.42 6.45
N GLY A 121 -31.32 23.38 5.75
CA GLY A 121 -29.99 23.34 6.37
C GLY A 121 -29.72 22.03 7.13
N PHE A 122 -30.51 20.98 6.87
CA PHE A 122 -30.37 19.70 7.54
C PHE A 122 -29.01 19.06 7.30
N ASP A 123 -28.29 18.81 8.39
CA ASP A 123 -27.00 18.12 8.34
C ASP A 123 -27.20 16.60 8.44
N LEU A 124 -26.90 15.91 7.33
CA LEU A 124 -26.97 14.46 7.22
C LEU A 124 -26.02 13.74 8.19
N ALA A 125 -24.95 14.41 8.65
CA ALA A 125 -23.98 13.81 9.57
C ALA A 125 -24.58 13.48 10.95
N ASN A 126 -25.66 14.18 11.35
CA ASN A 126 -26.32 13.98 12.63
C ASN A 126 -27.61 13.13 12.51
N LEU A 127 -27.89 12.59 11.32
CA LEU A 127 -29.06 11.77 11.08
C LEU A 127 -28.87 10.37 11.65
N ASP A 128 -29.79 9.95 12.51
CA ASP A 128 -29.89 8.56 12.92
C ASP A 128 -30.59 7.73 11.83
N LEU A 129 -29.80 7.01 11.03
CA LEU A 129 -30.28 6.14 9.96
C LEU A 129 -31.12 4.97 10.46
N SER A 130 -30.99 4.57 11.74
CA SER A 130 -31.81 3.51 12.32
C SER A 130 -33.25 3.99 12.59
N ASN A 131 -33.46 5.30 12.75
CA ASN A 131 -34.76 5.90 12.99
C ASN A 131 -34.89 7.30 12.34
N ILE A 132 -34.87 7.31 11.01
CA ILE A 132 -34.89 8.53 10.19
C ILE A 132 -36.09 9.42 10.54
N LYS A 133 -37.27 8.82 10.71
CA LYS A 133 -38.50 9.56 11.03
C LYS A 133 -38.37 10.38 12.32
N GLN A 134 -37.92 9.75 13.41
CA GLN A 134 -37.77 10.44 14.69
C GLN A 134 -36.66 11.49 14.63
N SER A 135 -35.56 11.19 13.95
CA SER A 135 -34.44 12.13 13.79
C SER A 135 -34.87 13.39 13.02
N LEU A 136 -35.64 13.25 11.94
CA LEU A 136 -36.19 14.37 11.18
C LEU A 136 -37.23 15.17 11.97
N LEU A 137 -38.07 14.50 12.76
CA LEU A 137 -39.04 15.16 13.64
C LEU A 137 -38.34 16.01 14.70
N ASN A 138 -37.35 15.44 15.40
CA ASN A 138 -36.58 16.15 16.42
C ASN A 138 -35.89 17.39 15.83
N PHE A 139 -35.30 17.26 14.64
CA PHE A 139 -34.69 18.39 13.95
C PHE A 139 -35.71 19.48 13.61
N ALA A 140 -36.84 19.10 13.00
CA ALA A 140 -37.88 20.05 12.61
C ALA A 140 -38.52 20.73 13.82
N GLU A 141 -38.66 20.05 14.96
CA GLU A 141 -39.13 20.65 16.23
C GLU A 141 -38.11 21.63 16.81
N ASN A 142 -36.82 21.28 16.82
CA ASN A 142 -35.74 22.16 17.32
C ASN A 142 -35.61 23.44 16.49
N GLU A 143 -35.81 23.35 15.17
CA GLU A 143 -35.76 24.49 14.25
C GLU A 143 -37.11 25.26 14.16
N GLY A 144 -38.15 24.80 14.87
CA GLY A 144 -39.45 25.47 14.91
C GLY A 144 -40.27 25.36 13.62
N TYR A 145 -40.05 24.31 12.81
CA TYR A 145 -40.82 24.09 11.58
C TYR A 145 -42.23 23.59 11.87
N ALA A 146 -43.19 24.03 11.05
CA ALA A 146 -44.56 23.52 11.11
C ALA A 146 -44.61 22.10 10.54
N ILE A 147 -45.00 21.14 11.38
CA ILE A 147 -45.11 19.71 11.05
C ILE A 147 -46.57 19.29 11.18
N ASN A 148 -47.09 18.51 10.23
CA ASN A 148 -48.34 17.79 10.43
C ASN A 148 -48.02 16.54 11.25
N LYS A 149 -48.07 16.65 12.58
CA LYS A 149 -47.79 15.50 13.46
C LYS A 149 -48.73 14.34 13.11
N PRO A 150 -48.22 13.15 12.71
CA PRO A 150 -49.06 11.98 12.59
C PRO A 150 -49.63 11.66 13.98
N GLN A 151 -50.95 11.55 14.07
CA GLN A 151 -51.63 11.15 15.31
C GLN A 151 -51.10 9.76 15.71
N GLY A 152 -50.24 9.68 16.74
CA GLY A 152 -49.73 8.40 17.24
C GLY A 152 -48.36 8.41 17.92
N LEU A 153 -47.54 9.46 17.82
CA LEU A 153 -46.30 9.56 18.59
C LEU A 153 -46.58 10.27 19.92
N ASN A 154 -47.24 9.57 20.84
CA ASN A 154 -47.29 9.99 22.23
C ASN A 154 -45.90 9.79 22.85
N HIS A 155 -45.32 10.91 23.25
CA HIS A 155 -44.21 11.02 24.17
C HIS A 155 -44.58 10.27 25.47
N ASN A 156 -43.90 9.18 25.77
CA ASN A 156 -43.67 8.60 27.11
C ASN A 156 -43.07 7.20 26.95
N GLN A 157 -41.74 7.10 26.97
CA GLN A 157 -41.10 5.96 27.62
C GLN A 157 -39.95 6.51 28.44
N ASP A 158 -40.20 6.62 29.75
CA ASP A 158 -39.16 6.68 30.76
C ASP A 158 -38.13 5.59 30.47
N THR A 159 -36.91 5.99 30.16
CA THR A 159 -35.77 5.08 30.10
C THR A 159 -35.37 4.72 31.53
N THR A 160 -36.07 3.79 32.16
CA THR A 160 -35.48 2.98 33.22
C THR A 160 -34.62 1.90 32.56
N PRO A 161 -33.31 1.80 32.88
CA PRO A 161 -32.47 0.76 32.29
C PRO A 161 -32.89 -0.61 32.82
N ILE A 162 -33.46 -1.45 31.95
CA ILE A 162 -33.64 -2.87 32.24
C ILE A 162 -32.27 -3.54 32.08
N LEU A 163 -31.57 -3.73 33.20
CA LEU A 163 -30.49 -4.71 33.31
C LEU A 163 -31.09 -6.13 33.19
N THR A 164 -31.18 -6.66 31.98
CA THR A 164 -31.34 -8.11 31.79
C THR A 164 -29.96 -8.74 31.79
N LYS A 165 -29.57 -9.28 32.96
CA LYS A 165 -28.54 -10.33 33.03
C LYS A 165 -29.07 -11.56 32.28
N GLN A 166 -28.56 -11.81 31.08
CA GLN A 166 -28.51 -13.16 30.54
C GLN A 166 -27.08 -13.44 30.09
N GLY A 167 -26.48 -14.43 30.73
CA GLY A 167 -25.06 -14.71 30.70
C GLY A 167 -24.64 -15.45 29.45
N PHE A 168 -23.54 -14.99 28.85
CA PHE A 168 -22.69 -15.83 28.03
C PHE A 168 -21.49 -16.24 28.88
N LYS A 169 -21.34 -17.54 29.17
CA LYS A 169 -20.07 -18.07 29.69
C LYS A 169 -19.22 -18.48 28.50
N ASN A 170 -18.10 -17.79 28.33
CA ASN A 170 -17.03 -18.26 27.47
C ASN A 170 -16.28 -19.38 28.19
N VAL A 171 -16.41 -20.61 27.70
CA VAL A 171 -15.51 -21.71 28.06
C VAL A 171 -15.06 -22.35 26.76
N ASN A 172 -13.82 -22.04 26.36
CA ASN A 172 -13.07 -22.67 25.27
C ASN A 172 -13.74 -22.69 23.88
N GLY A 173 -14.06 -21.52 23.33
CA GLY A 173 -13.91 -21.29 21.88
C GLY A 173 -14.99 -21.83 20.93
N ALA A 174 -16.18 -22.20 21.40
CA ALA A 174 -17.32 -22.45 20.52
C ALA A 174 -18.59 -21.79 21.10
N ILE A 175 -19.26 -20.95 20.30
CA ILE A 175 -20.55 -20.37 20.64
C ILE A 175 -21.64 -21.24 20.03
N THR A 176 -22.49 -21.86 20.86
CA THR A 176 -23.77 -22.43 20.42
C THR A 176 -24.91 -21.65 21.09
N LYS A 177 -26.00 -21.46 20.36
CA LYS A 177 -27.27 -20.93 20.88
C LYS A 177 -28.07 -22.08 21.49
N GLU A 178 -28.80 -21.82 22.56
CA GLU A 178 -29.95 -22.65 22.93
C GLU A 178 -31.03 -22.61 21.84
#